data_AF-A0A3S0X7X9-F1
#
_entry.id   AF-A0A3S0X7X9-F1
#
_cell.length_a   1.000
_cell.length_b   1.000
_cell.length_c   1.000
_cell.angle_alpha   90.00
_cell.angle_beta   90.00
_cell.angle_gamma   90.00
#
_symmetry.space_group_name_H-M   'P 1'
#
loop_
_entity.id
_entity.type
_entity.pdbx_description
1 polymer ?
#
loop_
_entity_poly.entity_id
_entity_poly.type
_entity_poly.pdbx_seq_one_letter_code
_entity_poly.pdbx_strand_id
1 'polypeptide(L)'
;MQTREEMLSFIHAMIAAIDNAPPYPKPPGGYAVTLESYEAQWARGIEVPVTELCDLAQLDSAEVLKGARAAKEPSSGEPGKGFSRAYWHGWWTARMDADDELSDEAHQELKFRCWWWMLRHHPDVLRRIAAIMPDCDFAKPETYADLERALERGEAV
;
A
#
# COMPACT_ATOMS: atom_id res chain seq x y z
N MET A 1 -11.17 -23.26 -16.62
CA MET A 1 -10.25 -23.94 -15.68
C MET A 1 -8.84 -23.54 -16.11
N GLN A 2 -8.16 -22.69 -15.36
CA GLN A 2 -6.79 -22.28 -15.68
C GLN A 2 -5.83 -23.43 -15.43
N THR A 3 -4.82 -23.53 -16.27
CA THR A 3 -3.75 -24.51 -16.12
C THR A 3 -2.79 -24.05 -15.01
N ARG A 4 -2.12 -25.02 -14.36
CA ARG A 4 -1.08 -24.74 -13.36
C ARG A 4 0.04 -23.84 -13.92
N GLU A 5 0.34 -23.99 -15.20
CA GLU A 5 1.36 -23.22 -15.91
C GLU A 5 0.97 -21.74 -16.06
N GLU A 6 -0.30 -21.47 -16.41
CA GLU A 6 -0.84 -20.11 -16.48
C GLU A 6 -0.79 -19.41 -15.11
N MET A 7 -1.13 -20.13 -14.04
CA MET A 7 -1.08 -19.58 -12.67
C MET A 7 0.35 -19.25 -12.23
N LEU A 8 1.32 -20.12 -12.54
CA LEU A 8 2.73 -19.86 -12.23
C LEU A 8 3.29 -18.69 -13.05
N SER A 9 2.95 -18.61 -14.34
CA SER A 9 3.35 -17.47 -15.18
C SER A 9 2.75 -16.16 -14.66
N PHE A 10 1.52 -16.20 -14.17
CA PHE A 10 0.87 -15.05 -13.55
C PHE A 10 1.61 -14.60 -12.29
N ILE A 11 1.87 -15.52 -11.35
CA ILE A 11 2.59 -15.22 -10.10
C ILE A 11 3.98 -14.62 -10.40
N HIS A 12 4.73 -15.18 -11.35
CA HIS A 12 6.04 -14.64 -11.72
C HIS A 12 5.94 -13.22 -12.30
N ALA A 13 4.92 -12.94 -13.12
CA ALA A 13 4.69 -11.60 -13.66
C ALA A 13 4.34 -10.60 -12.55
N MET A 14 3.56 -11.01 -11.55
CA MET A 14 3.21 -10.19 -10.38
C MET A 14 4.43 -9.86 -9.53
N ILE A 15 5.24 -10.87 -9.19
CA ILE A 15 6.49 -10.67 -8.43
C ILE A 15 7.42 -9.72 -9.18
N ALA A 16 7.60 -9.94 -10.49
CA ALA A 16 8.43 -9.06 -11.31
C ALA A 16 7.91 -7.61 -11.34
N ALA A 17 6.59 -7.39 -11.39
CA ALA A 17 6.02 -6.05 -11.31
C ALA A 17 6.24 -5.38 -9.95
N ILE A 18 6.12 -6.13 -8.85
CA ILE A 18 6.41 -5.62 -7.51
C ILE A 18 7.89 -5.22 -7.39
N ASP A 19 8.79 -6.09 -7.84
CA ASP A 19 10.25 -5.86 -7.75
C ASP A 19 10.73 -4.71 -8.64
N ASN A 20 10.00 -4.38 -9.70
CA ASN A 20 10.35 -3.32 -10.65
C ASN A 20 9.44 -2.09 -10.56
N ALA A 21 8.52 -2.04 -9.58
CA ALA A 21 7.69 -0.87 -9.36
C ALA A 21 8.57 0.34 -9.01
N PRO A 22 8.33 1.52 -9.60
CA PRO A 22 9.08 2.70 -9.22
C PRO A 22 8.76 3.10 -7.77
N PRO A 23 9.65 3.85 -7.11
CA PRO A 23 9.35 4.41 -5.79
C PRO A 23 8.03 5.17 -5.81
N TYR A 24 7.30 5.13 -4.70
CA TYR A 24 6.07 5.89 -4.54
C TYR A 24 6.28 7.40 -4.80
N PRO A 25 5.25 8.11 -5.31
CA PRO A 25 5.37 9.51 -5.67
C PRO A 25 5.78 10.37 -4.47
N LYS A 26 6.54 11.42 -4.73
CA LYS A 26 6.90 12.40 -3.69
C LYS A 26 5.66 13.21 -3.29
N PRO A 27 5.60 13.70 -2.03
CA PRO A 27 4.51 14.57 -1.62
C PRO A 27 4.49 15.85 -2.47
N PRO A 28 3.32 16.26 -2.96
CA PRO A 28 3.20 17.53 -3.67
C PRO A 28 3.46 18.71 -2.73
N GLY A 29 3.78 19.88 -3.29
CA GLY A 29 4.33 21.01 -2.53
C GLY A 29 3.48 21.50 -1.35
N GLY A 30 2.15 21.29 -1.37
CA GLY A 30 1.26 21.63 -0.26
C GLY A 30 1.07 20.53 0.78
N TYR A 31 1.48 19.29 0.49
CA TYR A 31 1.20 18.13 1.34
C TYR A 31 2.26 17.88 2.42
N ALA A 32 3.43 18.52 2.30
CA ALA A 32 4.48 18.44 3.32
C ALA A 32 3.98 18.88 4.71
N VAL A 33 3.16 19.93 4.78
CA VAL A 33 2.56 20.43 6.03
C VAL A 33 1.63 19.37 6.65
N THR A 34 0.92 18.62 5.81
CA THR A 34 0.06 17.52 6.26
C THR A 34 0.88 16.40 6.89
N LEU A 35 1.97 15.99 6.22
CA LEU A 35 2.88 14.96 6.73
C LEU A 35 3.52 15.37 8.06
N GLU A 36 3.98 16.62 8.17
CA GLU A 36 4.49 17.17 9.44
C GLU A 36 3.44 17.14 10.55
N SER A 37 2.17 17.41 10.22
CA SER A 37 1.06 17.29 11.18
C SER A 37 0.85 15.85 11.63
N TYR A 38 1.00 14.85 10.75
CA TYR A 38 0.88 13.44 11.12
C TYR A 38 1.98 13.00 12.09
N GLU A 39 3.23 13.40 11.84
CA GLU A 39 4.34 13.14 12.75
C GLU A 39 4.14 13.86 14.10
N ALA A 40 3.61 15.09 14.10
CA ALA A 40 3.30 15.81 15.33
C ALA A 40 2.16 15.16 16.14
N GLN A 41 1.17 14.59 15.47
CA GLN A 41 0.10 13.81 16.10
C GLN A 41 0.64 12.51 16.69
N TRP A 42 1.49 11.79 15.94
CA TRP A 42 2.17 10.60 16.43
C TRP A 42 3.03 10.87 17.66
N ALA A 43 3.77 11.99 17.69
CA ALA A 43 4.57 12.40 18.85
C ALA A 43 3.72 12.67 20.10
N ARG A 44 2.43 13.00 19.93
CA ARG A 44 1.43 13.11 21.04
C ARG A 44 0.78 11.75 21.33
N GLY A 45 1.07 10.76 20.51
CA GLY A 45 0.53 9.41 20.52
C GLY A 45 -0.94 9.37 20.16
N ILE A 46 -1.27 10.10 19.10
CA ILE A 46 -2.49 9.92 18.32
C ILE A 46 -2.06 9.10 17.11
N GLU A 47 -2.69 7.95 16.91
CA GLU A 47 -2.47 7.11 15.73
C GLU A 47 -3.06 7.78 14.49
N VAL A 48 -2.25 7.85 13.43
CA VAL A 48 -2.64 8.44 12.15
C VAL A 48 -2.40 7.39 11.07
N PRO A 49 -3.46 6.74 10.57
CA PRO A 49 -3.36 5.80 9.47
C PRO A 49 -2.68 6.42 8.25
N VAL A 50 -1.92 5.60 7.53
CA VAL A 50 -1.34 5.97 6.25
C VAL A 50 -2.39 5.66 5.19
N THR A 51 -2.80 6.66 4.41
CA THR A 51 -3.85 6.50 3.39
C THR A 51 -3.41 6.89 1.98
N GLU A 52 -2.24 7.55 1.86
CA GLU A 52 -1.71 8.06 0.60
C GLU A 52 -0.35 7.42 0.27
N LEU A 53 -0.06 7.22 -1.01
CA LEU A 53 1.23 6.71 -1.49
C LEU A 53 2.39 7.65 -1.17
N CYS A 54 2.15 8.96 -1.24
CA CYS A 54 3.20 9.93 -0.94
C CYS A 54 3.62 9.95 0.54
N ASP A 55 2.74 9.50 1.44
CA ASP A 55 3.04 9.27 2.84
C ASP A 55 3.86 8.00 3.03
N LEU A 56 3.52 6.91 2.32
CA LEU A 56 4.35 5.70 2.26
C LEU A 56 5.78 6.00 1.81
N ALA A 57 5.97 6.94 0.87
CA ALA A 57 7.29 7.34 0.40
C ALA A 57 8.18 7.97 1.49
N GLN A 58 7.60 8.45 2.60
CA GLN A 58 8.34 9.05 3.72
C GLN A 58 8.69 8.05 4.82
N LEU A 59 8.01 6.91 4.89
CA LEU A 59 8.24 5.95 5.95
C LEU A 59 9.60 5.28 5.81
N ASP A 60 10.29 5.10 6.94
CA ASP A 60 11.50 4.29 6.97
C ASP A 60 11.15 2.82 6.72
N SER A 61 11.43 2.36 5.49
CA SER A 61 11.23 0.98 5.06
C SER A 61 11.81 -0.06 6.02
N ALA A 62 12.92 0.22 6.69
CA ALA A 62 13.53 -0.72 7.63
C ALA A 62 12.66 -0.89 8.89
N GLU A 63 12.08 0.19 9.39
CA GLU A 63 11.16 0.18 10.52
C GLU A 63 9.81 -0.44 10.14
N VAL A 64 9.29 -0.16 8.93
CA VAL A 64 8.08 -0.83 8.40
C VAL A 64 8.29 -2.35 8.38
N LEU A 65 9.40 -2.83 7.81
CA LEU A 65 9.71 -4.26 7.75
C LEU A 65 9.88 -4.89 9.14
N LYS A 66 10.46 -4.15 10.08
CA LYS A 66 10.64 -4.61 11.46
C LYS A 66 9.29 -4.73 12.17
N GLY A 67 8.39 -3.77 12.01
CA GLY A 67 7.02 -3.82 12.51
C GLY A 67 6.23 -4.98 11.92
N ALA A 68 6.29 -5.14 10.60
CA ALA A 68 5.63 -6.24 9.89
C ALA A 68 6.11 -7.63 10.33
N ARG A 69 7.41 -7.78 10.64
CA ARG A 69 7.94 -9.02 11.22
C ARG A 69 7.42 -9.24 12.64
N ALA A 70 7.39 -8.22 13.47
CA ALA A 70 6.88 -8.32 14.84
C ALA A 70 5.39 -8.71 14.88
N ALA A 71 4.57 -8.23 13.93
CA ALA A 71 3.16 -8.60 13.83
C ALA A 71 2.91 -10.09 13.66
N LYS A 72 3.85 -10.82 13.07
CA LYS A 72 3.77 -12.29 12.87
C LYS A 72 3.96 -13.07 14.17
N GLU A 73 4.50 -12.45 15.21
CA GLU A 73 4.62 -13.07 16.52
C GLU A 73 3.25 -13.09 17.20
N PRO A 74 2.70 -14.27 17.57
CA PRO A 74 1.36 -14.35 18.17
C PRO A 74 1.21 -13.55 19.45
N SER A 75 2.30 -13.36 20.20
CA SER A 75 2.34 -12.60 21.45
C SER A 75 2.54 -11.10 21.27
N SER A 76 2.76 -10.61 20.04
CA SER A 76 2.94 -9.18 19.83
C SER A 76 1.63 -8.46 20.11
N GLY A 77 1.62 -7.57 21.10
CA GLY A 77 0.58 -6.57 21.25
C GLY A 77 0.76 -5.44 20.24
N GLU A 78 -0.22 -4.54 20.20
CA GLU A 78 -0.12 -3.31 19.42
C GLU A 78 1.05 -2.44 19.90
N PRO A 79 1.90 -1.92 18.99
CA PRO A 79 3.04 -1.09 19.37
C PRO A 79 2.58 0.27 19.92
N GLY A 80 2.96 0.59 21.15
CA GLY A 80 2.67 1.90 21.74
C GLY A 80 3.63 3.01 21.27
N LYS A 81 3.51 4.20 21.89
CA LYS A 81 4.23 5.46 21.58
C LYS A 81 5.77 5.39 21.62
N GLY A 82 6.35 4.27 22.06
CA GLY A 82 7.80 4.04 22.05
C GLY A 82 8.35 3.62 20.68
N PHE A 83 7.47 3.38 19.70
CA PHE A 83 7.82 2.99 18.34
C PHE A 83 7.57 4.14 17.35
N SER A 84 8.23 4.06 16.21
CA SER A 84 8.02 5.00 15.10
C SER A 84 6.66 4.76 14.44
N ARG A 85 6.10 5.78 13.77
CA ARG A 85 4.89 5.64 12.94
C ARG A 85 5.08 4.60 11.83
N ALA A 86 6.27 4.58 11.21
CA ALA A 86 6.65 3.58 10.22
C ALA A 86 6.58 2.14 10.78
N TYR A 87 7.10 1.91 11.99
CA TYR A 87 7.00 0.62 12.66
C TYR A 87 5.55 0.22 12.93
N TRP A 88 4.75 1.13 13.49
CA TRP A 88 3.34 0.85 13.75
C TRP A 88 2.57 0.55 12.47
N HIS A 89 2.78 1.33 11.40
CA HIS A 89 2.17 1.08 10.09
C HIS A 89 2.50 -0.34 9.59
N GLY A 90 3.79 -0.72 9.57
CA GLY A 90 4.18 -2.06 9.14
C GLY A 90 3.57 -3.17 9.99
N TRP A 91 3.47 -2.97 11.31
CA TRP A 91 2.82 -3.90 12.22
C TRP A 91 1.33 -4.05 11.93
N TRP A 92 0.63 -2.91 11.79
CA TRP A 92 -0.82 -2.84 11.59
C TRP A 92 -1.24 -3.44 10.24
N THR A 93 -0.56 -3.05 9.16
CA THR A 93 -0.75 -3.61 7.81
C THR A 93 -0.58 -5.13 7.83
N ALA A 94 0.46 -5.65 8.49
CA ALA A 94 0.68 -7.09 8.57
C ALA A 94 -0.38 -7.83 9.40
N ARG A 95 -1.01 -7.17 10.38
CA ARG A 95 -2.16 -7.73 11.12
C ARG A 95 -3.41 -7.77 10.26
N MET A 96 -3.72 -6.69 9.56
CA MET A 96 -4.89 -6.60 8.67
C MET A 96 -4.79 -7.54 7.46
N ASP A 97 -3.58 -7.72 6.90
CA ASP A 97 -3.38 -8.67 5.80
C ASP A 97 -3.44 -10.14 6.26
N ALA A 98 -3.30 -10.41 7.56
CA ALA A 98 -3.40 -11.77 8.11
C ALA A 98 -4.83 -12.14 8.54
N ASP A 99 -5.67 -11.15 8.80
CA ASP A 99 -7.03 -11.33 9.28
C ASP A 99 -7.97 -10.28 8.64
N ASP A 100 -8.77 -10.73 7.68
CA ASP A 100 -9.70 -9.88 6.95
C ASP A 100 -10.74 -9.20 7.87
N GLU A 101 -11.04 -9.78 9.05
CA GLU A 101 -11.96 -9.17 10.04
C GLU A 101 -11.37 -7.92 10.69
N LEU A 102 -10.04 -7.80 10.71
CA LEU A 102 -9.34 -6.62 11.22
C LEU A 102 -9.18 -5.52 10.16
N SER A 103 -9.38 -5.84 8.89
CA SER A 103 -9.16 -4.89 7.81
C SER A 103 -10.21 -3.78 7.81
N ASP A 104 -9.73 -2.53 7.86
CA ASP A 104 -10.57 -1.34 7.76
C ASP A 104 -10.57 -0.75 6.34
N GLU A 105 -11.44 0.24 6.13
CA GLU A 105 -11.60 0.93 4.86
C GLU A 105 -10.31 1.67 4.44
N ALA A 106 -9.57 2.23 5.40
CA ALA A 106 -8.34 2.97 5.13
C ALA A 106 -7.22 2.06 4.60
N HIS A 107 -7.06 0.86 5.17
CA HIS A 107 -6.10 -0.14 4.70
C HIS A 107 -6.45 -0.67 3.32
N GLN A 108 -7.74 -0.94 3.07
CA GLN A 108 -8.18 -1.39 1.75
C GLN A 108 -7.97 -0.32 0.68
N GLU A 109 -8.27 0.94 1.00
CA GLU A 109 -8.02 2.08 0.12
C GLU A 109 -6.52 2.25 -0.18
N LEU A 110 -5.65 2.16 0.85
CA LEU A 110 -4.20 2.22 0.64
C LEU A 110 -3.71 1.05 -0.23
N LYS A 111 -4.20 -0.17 0.01
CA LYS A 111 -3.86 -1.36 -0.78
C LYS A 111 -4.28 -1.18 -2.23
N PHE A 112 -5.44 -0.58 -2.47
CA PHE A 112 -5.93 -0.24 -3.80
C PHE A 112 -5.01 0.77 -4.51
N ARG A 113 -4.58 1.82 -3.83
CA ARG A 113 -3.60 2.79 -4.35
C ARG A 113 -2.25 2.15 -4.67
N CYS A 114 -1.77 1.25 -3.81
CA CYS A 114 -0.53 0.50 -4.06
C CYS A 114 -0.63 -0.36 -5.32
N TRP A 115 -1.75 -1.07 -5.49
CA TRP A 115 -2.01 -1.85 -6.71
C TRP A 115 -2.10 -0.98 -7.95
N TRP A 116 -2.83 0.13 -7.87
CA TRP A 116 -2.89 1.11 -8.95
C TRP A 116 -1.49 1.55 -9.38
N TRP A 117 -0.67 2.01 -8.44
CA TRP A 117 0.68 2.50 -8.73
C TRP A 117 1.52 1.45 -9.44
N MET A 118 1.52 0.22 -8.93
CA MET A 118 2.23 -0.88 -9.57
C MET A 118 1.68 -1.16 -10.99
N LEU A 119 0.37 -1.29 -11.14
CA LEU A 119 -0.26 -1.69 -12.41
C LEU A 119 -0.17 -0.61 -13.50
N ARG A 120 -0.20 0.67 -13.09
CA ARG A 120 0.07 1.82 -13.97
C ARG A 120 1.41 1.69 -14.68
N HIS A 121 2.44 1.23 -13.96
CA HIS A 121 3.79 1.07 -14.50
C HIS A 121 4.02 -0.29 -15.18
N HIS A 122 3.06 -1.21 -15.07
CA HIS A 122 3.13 -2.56 -15.64
C HIS A 122 1.83 -2.95 -16.37
N PRO A 123 1.48 -2.27 -17.49
CA PRO A 123 0.21 -2.49 -18.19
C PRO A 123 0.04 -3.92 -18.73
N ASP A 124 1.15 -4.62 -19.00
CA ASP A 124 1.15 -6.03 -19.40
C ASP A 124 0.63 -6.94 -18.29
N VAL A 125 0.93 -6.60 -17.04
CA VAL A 125 0.47 -7.33 -15.86
C VAL A 125 -1.01 -7.02 -15.61
N LEU A 126 -1.43 -5.77 -15.75
CA LEU A 126 -2.85 -5.40 -15.70
C LEU A 126 -3.68 -6.18 -16.71
N ARG A 127 -3.20 -6.31 -17.96
CA ARG A 127 -3.87 -7.14 -18.98
C ARG A 127 -3.99 -8.61 -18.58
N ARG A 128 -2.98 -9.17 -17.91
CA ARG A 128 -3.02 -10.54 -17.38
C ARG A 128 -4.00 -10.68 -16.22
N ILE A 129 -4.02 -9.73 -15.29
CA ILE A 129 -5.00 -9.70 -14.20
C ILE A 129 -6.42 -9.66 -14.78
N ALA A 130 -6.70 -8.76 -15.73
CA ALA A 130 -8.01 -8.65 -16.34
C ALA A 130 -8.45 -9.92 -17.09
N ALA A 131 -7.50 -10.68 -17.66
CA ALA A 131 -7.80 -11.96 -18.28
C ALA A 131 -8.06 -13.10 -17.27
N ILE A 132 -7.44 -13.04 -16.09
CA ILE A 132 -7.46 -14.12 -15.09
C ILE A 132 -8.54 -13.89 -14.03
N MET A 133 -8.72 -12.65 -13.60
CA MET A 133 -9.62 -12.20 -12.53
C MET A 133 -10.39 -10.95 -13.00
N PRO A 134 -11.27 -11.08 -14.02
CA PRO A 134 -11.96 -9.92 -14.62
C PRO A 134 -12.88 -9.18 -13.63
N ASP A 135 -13.36 -9.87 -12.60
CA ASP A 135 -14.27 -9.31 -11.62
C ASP A 135 -13.57 -8.56 -10.47
N CYS A 136 -12.24 -8.66 -10.37
CA CYS A 136 -11.45 -7.98 -9.35
C CYS A 136 -11.42 -6.46 -9.62
N ASP A 137 -11.56 -5.64 -8.59
CA ASP A 137 -11.58 -4.17 -8.76
C ASP A 137 -10.27 -3.61 -9.32
N PHE A 138 -9.14 -4.26 -9.03
CA PHE A 138 -7.84 -3.89 -9.58
C PHE A 138 -7.70 -4.23 -11.09
N ALA A 139 -8.61 -5.03 -11.65
CA ALA A 139 -8.59 -5.44 -13.06
C ALA A 139 -9.16 -4.38 -14.01
N LYS A 140 -9.84 -3.36 -13.46
CA LYS A 140 -10.67 -2.39 -14.19
C LYS A 140 -9.97 -1.03 -14.20
N PRO A 141 -9.29 -0.60 -15.28
CA PRO A 141 -8.55 0.66 -15.30
C PRO A 141 -9.39 1.88 -14.90
N GLU A 142 -10.70 1.85 -15.16
CA GLU A 142 -11.65 2.89 -14.80
C GLU A 142 -11.80 3.12 -13.29
N THR A 143 -11.50 2.12 -12.45
CA THR A 143 -11.54 2.26 -10.98
C THR A 143 -10.43 3.18 -10.48
N TYR A 144 -9.43 3.47 -11.31
CA TYR A 144 -8.30 4.33 -10.99
C TYR A 144 -8.42 5.76 -11.49
N ALA A 145 -9.53 6.11 -12.16
CA ALA A 145 -9.64 7.37 -12.89
C ALA A 145 -9.51 8.63 -11.99
N ASP A 146 -9.85 8.53 -10.72
CA ASP A 146 -9.62 9.57 -9.71
C ASP A 146 -8.14 9.70 -9.35
N LEU A 147 -7.44 8.60 -9.07
CA LEU A 147 -5.99 8.58 -8.79
C LEU A 147 -5.18 9.12 -9.97
N GLU A 148 -5.56 8.75 -11.20
CA GLU A 148 -5.00 9.28 -12.43
C GLU A 148 -5.10 10.80 -12.49
N ARG A 149 -6.30 11.35 -12.26
CA ARG A 149 -6.55 12.80 -12.28
C ARG A 149 -5.82 13.52 -11.15
N ALA A 150 -5.77 12.94 -9.96
CA ALA A 150 -5.07 13.51 -8.82
C ALA A 150 -3.57 13.62 -9.13
N LEU A 151 -2.95 12.56 -9.67
CA LEU A 151 -1.56 12.58 -10.06
C LEU A 151 -1.27 13.63 -11.15
N GLU A 152 -2.11 13.72 -12.19
CA GLU A 152 -1.97 14.72 -13.26
C GLU A 152 -2.02 16.17 -12.75
N ARG A 153 -2.81 16.42 -11.69
CA ARG A 153 -2.92 17.74 -11.05
C ARG A 153 -1.81 18.02 -10.02
N GLY A 154 -0.97 17.04 -9.72
CA GLY A 154 -0.02 17.12 -8.62
C GLY A 154 -0.70 17.19 -7.26
N GLU A 155 -1.82 16.49 -7.10
CA GLU A 155 -2.49 16.25 -5.82
C GLU A 155 -1.89 15.01 -5.14
N ALA A 156 -2.15 14.84 -3.84
CA ALA A 156 -1.73 13.63 -3.13
C ALA A 156 -2.54 12.45 -3.66
N VAL A 157 -1.84 11.34 -3.86
CA VAL A 157 -2.36 10.02 -4.22
C VAL A 157 -1.80 9.00 -3.25
#